data_AF-A0A2V9N4A9-F1
#
_entry.id   AF-A0A2V9N4A9-F1
#
_cell.length_a   1.000
_cell.length_b   1.000
_cell.length_c   1.000
_cell.angle_alpha   90.00
_cell.angle_beta   90.00
_cell.angle_gamma   90.00
#
_symmetry.space_group_name_H-M   'P 1'
#
loop_
_entity.id
_entity.type
_entity.pdbx_description
1 polymer ?
#
loop_
_entity_poly.entity_id
_entity_poly.type
_entity_poly.pdbx_seq_one_letter_code
_entity_poly.pdbx_strand_id
1 'polypeptide(L)' 'RTQVAFVSNSVGYASSSDLRVHFGLGEETKASLEIHWPYGTVQELKDVSSDQRLQIEEPKPPLPDKRHP' A
#
# COMPACT_ATOMS: atom_id res chain seq x y z
N ARG A 1 15.43 -10.60 -0.72
CA ARG A 1 15.79 -9.65 0.38
C ARG A 1 14.52 -8.97 0.85
N THR A 2 14.29 -8.85 2.15
CA THR A 2 13.13 -8.10 2.68
C THR A 2 13.53 -6.66 2.97
N GLN A 3 12.71 -5.70 2.54
CA GLN A 3 12.85 -4.28 2.85
C GLN A 3 11.55 -3.81 3.50
N VAL A 4 11.67 -2.93 4.50
CA VAL A 4 10.53 -2.34 5.19
C VAL A 4 10.71 -0.84 5.18
N ALA A 5 9.65 -0.13 4.84
CA ALA A 5 9.59 1.32 4.88
C ALA A 5 8.23 1.74 5.41
N PHE A 6 8.22 2.84 6.15
CA PHE A 6 7.02 3.41 6.75
C PHE A 6 6.78 4.79 6.18
N VAL A 7 5.53 5.08 5.86
CA VAL A 7 5.10 6.42 5.46
C VAL A 7 3.83 6.78 6.22
N SER A 8 3.74 8.01 6.68
CA SER A 8 2.60 8.52 7.44
C SER A 8 1.99 9.71 6.72
N ASN A 9 0.65 9.76 6.67
CA ASN A 9 -0.10 10.92 6.22
C ASN A 9 -0.15 11.99 7.33
N SER A 10 0.99 12.58 7.68
CA SER A 10 0.98 13.73 8.59
C SER A 10 0.36 14.94 7.88
N VAL A 11 -0.86 15.29 8.26
CA VAL A 11 -1.53 16.53 7.86
C VAL A 11 -1.31 17.59 8.96
N GLY A 12 -0.38 18.50 8.72
CA GLY A 12 -0.29 19.78 9.45
C GLY A 12 -1.09 20.85 8.73
N TYR A 13 -1.45 21.97 9.37
CA TYR A 13 -2.18 23.07 8.73
C TYR A 13 -1.53 23.44 7.37
N ALA A 14 -2.26 23.19 6.28
CA ALA A 14 -1.85 23.38 4.88
C ALA A 14 -0.66 22.53 4.34
N SER A 15 -0.32 21.40 4.94
CA SER A 15 0.73 20.49 4.42
C SER A 15 0.31 19.04 4.42
N SER A 16 0.58 18.32 3.34
CA SER A 16 0.42 16.86 3.23
C SER A 16 1.80 16.25 2.97
N SER A 17 2.21 15.29 3.79
CA SER A 17 3.40 14.47 3.50
C SER A 17 3.20 13.67 2.20
N ASP A 18 4.24 13.54 1.39
CA ASP A 18 4.24 12.67 0.21
C ASP A 18 4.20 11.21 0.67
N LEU A 19 3.22 10.45 0.18
CA LEU A 19 2.97 9.06 0.60
C LEU A 19 3.77 8.04 -0.23
N ARG A 20 4.82 8.46 -0.94
CA ARG A 20 5.56 7.56 -1.83
C ARG A 20 6.68 6.86 -1.08
N VAL A 21 6.79 5.59 -1.37
CA VAL A 21 7.87 4.73 -0.88
C VAL A 21 8.58 4.13 -2.09
N HIS A 22 9.91 4.11 -2.04
CA HIS A 22 10.76 3.53 -3.06
C HIS A 22 11.48 2.31 -2.51
N PHE A 23 11.35 1.19 -3.22
CA PHE A 23 12.06 -0.06 -2.91
C PHE A 23 13.03 -0.36 -4.05
N GLY A 24 14.32 -0.48 -3.72
CA GLY A 24 15.35 -0.85 -4.69
C GLY A 24 15.47 -2.37 -4.76
N LEU A 25 15.02 -2.96 -5.87
CA LEU A 25 14.99 -4.41 -6.09
C LEU A 25 16.29 -4.98 -6.71
N GLY A 26 17.19 -4.12 -7.21
CA GLY A 26 18.44 -4.58 -7.84
C GLY A 26 18.16 -5.28 -9.17
N GLU A 27 18.64 -6.52 -9.33
CA GLU A 27 18.42 -7.33 -10.55
C GLU A 27 17.07 -8.11 -10.52
N GLU A 28 16.32 -8.03 -9.41
CA GLU A 28 15.03 -8.71 -9.28
C GLU A 28 13.95 -8.01 -10.11
N THR A 29 13.27 -8.76 -10.98
CA THR A 29 12.23 -8.24 -11.89
C THR A 29 10.83 -8.28 -11.29
N LYS A 30 10.66 -8.94 -10.15
CA LYS A 30 9.37 -9.08 -9.46
C LYS A 30 9.52 -8.97 -7.94
N ALA A 31 8.48 -8.46 -7.29
CA ALA A 31 8.39 -8.38 -5.83
C ALA A 31 7.02 -8.80 -5.31
N SER A 32 6.97 -9.16 -4.03
CA SER A 32 5.73 -9.23 -3.27
C SER A 32 5.70 -8.07 -2.28
N LEU A 33 4.54 -7.42 -2.14
CA LEU A 33 4.31 -6.28 -1.26
C LEU A 33 3.22 -6.64 -0.25
N GLU A 34 3.43 -6.25 1.01
CA GLU A 34 2.45 -6.34 2.08
C GLU A 34 2.27 -4.93 2.66
N ILE A 35 1.04 -4.43 2.62
CA ILE A 35 0.71 -3.05 3.01
C ILE A 35 -0.25 -3.11 4.19
N HIS A 36 0.18 -2.52 5.30
CA HIS A 36 -0.62 -2.38 6.52
C HIS A 36 -1.26 -1.00 6.53
N TRP A 37 -2.57 -0.96 6.33
CA TRP A 37 -3.34 0.29 6.31
C TRP A 37 -3.74 0.74 7.72
N PRO A 38 -3.94 2.04 7.96
CA PRO A 38 -4.28 2.57 9.28
C PRO A 38 -5.64 2.09 9.81
N TYR A 39 -6.61 1.75 8.96
CA TYR A 39 -7.88 1.15 9.41
C TYR A 39 -7.78 -0.38 9.64
N GLY A 40 -6.57 -0.94 9.60
CA GLY A 40 -6.30 -2.33 9.95
C GLY A 40 -6.44 -3.31 8.79
N THR A 41 -6.71 -2.83 7.57
CA THR A 41 -6.68 -3.70 6.39
C THR A 41 -5.24 -4.04 6.03
N VAL A 42 -4.98 -5.32 5.75
CA VAL A 42 -3.70 -5.77 5.16
C VAL A 42 -3.95 -6.10 3.70
N GLN A 43 -3.20 -5.46 2.81
CA GLN A 43 -3.26 -5.71 1.37
C GLN A 43 -1.97 -6.37 0.89
N GLU A 44 -2.10 -7.56 0.33
CA GLU A 44 -1.01 -8.30 -0.30
C GLU A 44 -1.05 -8.16 -1.83
N LEU A 45 0.07 -7.81 -2.44
CA LEU A 45 0.26 -7.81 -3.89
C LEU A 45 1.41 -8.74 -4.22
N LYS A 46 1.17 -9.71 -5.10
CA LYS A 46 2.16 -10.70 -5.54
C LYS A 46 2.55 -10.43 -6.99
N ASP A 47 3.74 -10.89 -7.38
CA ASP A 47 4.25 -10.79 -8.75
C ASP A 47 4.28 -9.37 -9.33
N VAL A 48 4.51 -8.37 -8.47
CA VAL A 48 4.60 -6.97 -8.87
C VAL A 48 5.89 -6.76 -9.66
N SER A 49 5.77 -6.37 -10.94
CA SER A 49 6.94 -6.05 -11.77
C SER A 49 7.79 -4.91 -11.17
N SER A 50 9.10 -4.98 -11.35
CA SER A 50 10.04 -3.89 -11.02
C SER A 50 9.84 -2.66 -11.91
N ASP A 51 10.54 -1.57 -11.59
CA ASP A 51 10.67 -0.36 -12.43
C ASP A 51 9.37 0.36 -12.78
N GLN A 52 8.35 0.22 -11.93
CA GLN A 52 7.07 0.90 -12.07
C GLN A 52 6.69 1.69 -10.83
N ARG A 53 5.75 2.62 -11.02
CA ARG A 53 5.09 3.35 -9.94
C ARG A 53 3.68 2.80 -9.81
N LEU A 54 3.44 2.12 -8.69
CA LEU A 54 2.09 1.66 -8.35
C LEU A 54 1.35 2.75 -7.58
N GLN A 55 0.15 3.08 -8.05
CA GLN A 55 -0.83 3.79 -7.23
C GLN A 55 -1.67 2.74 -6.52
N ILE A 56 -1.68 2.81 -5.18
CA ILE A 56 -2.38 1.84 -4.34
C ILE A 56 -3.25 2.64 -3.39
N GLU A 57 -4.49 2.20 -3.25
CA GLU A 57 -5.48 2.78 -2.36
C GLU A 57 -5.94 1.73 -1.38
N GLU A 58 -6.30 2.18 -0.18
CA GLU A 58 -6.88 1.30 0.82
C GLU A 58 -8.19 0.69 0.28
N PRO A 59 -8.32 -0.64 0.28
CA PRO A 59 -9.52 -1.29 -0.20
C PRO A 59 -10.70 -0.89 0.69
N LYS A 60 -11.84 -0.55 0.05
CA LYS A 60 -13.07 -0.28 0.78
C LYS A 60 -13.47 -1.53 1.56
N PRO A 61 -13.91 -1.40 2.82
CA PRO A 61 -14.48 -2.52 3.54
C PRO A 61 -15.62 -3.12 2.71
N PRO A 62 -15.79 -4.45 2.70
CA PRO A 62 -16.90 -5.07 2.01
C PRO A 62 -18.18 -4.44 2.54
N LEU A 63 -19.02 -3.93 1.64
CA LEU A 63 -20.32 -3.38 2.02
C LEU A 63 -21.04 -4.42 2.87
N PRO A 64 -21.68 -4.03 3.99
CA PRO A 64 -22.48 -4.97 4.76
C PRO A 64 -23.50 -5.58 3.80
N ASP A 65 -23.53 -6.93 3.74
CA ASP A 65 -24.46 -7.66 2.89
C ASP A 65 -25.88 -7.20 3.25
N LYS A 66 -26.54 -6.49 2.34
CA LYS A 66 -27.91 -5.99 2.54
C LYS A 66 -28.95 -7.12 2.50
N ARG A 67 -28.55 -8.36 2.77
CA ARG A 67 -29.43 -9.53 2.83
C ARG A 67 -29.69 -9.90 4.28
N HIS A 68 -30.73 -9.28 4.83
CA HIS A 68 -31.92 -9.97 5.39
C HIS A 68 -32.76 -9.01 6.24
N PRO A 69 -34.06 -9.30 6.45
CA PRO A 69 -35.11 -9.76 5.54
C PRO A 69 -36.04 -8.62 5.10
#